data_AF-A0A2A6BQ30-F1
#
_entry.id   AF-A0A2A6BQ30-F1
#
_cell.length_a   1.000
_cell.length_b   1.000
_cell.length_c   1.000
_cell.angle_alpha   90.00
_cell.angle_beta   90.00
_cell.angle_gamma   90.00
#
_symmetry.space_group_name_H-M   'P 1'
#
loop_
_entity.id
_entity.type
_entity.pdbx_description
1 polymer ?
#
loop_
_entity_poly.entity_id
_entity_poly.type
_entity_poly.pdbx_seq_one_letter_code
_entity_poly.pdbx_strand_id
1 'polypeptide(L)'
;MSSTFPPPSIYDFHPFDPNYMPAAIRNLATMLPGLIAVVMLLSIIIRNKKMFYSYKSTVVFLTFGGFSLAIPIICFNIFMVIVIPMRPQFLISTIVCSTIKQFCAATMNSSFAVASSISLLRYLLVISGKEFGGGILIGVYFTLSAPLYIYFILSLCIGTASKNDECPYFIEIEWEFRPLLYFGYLALIVLLADLCNIRVLLYVLAHRKKLAQQGASGTVFSRKDRDQFNLSIGLLVQSITVTITFGSTILFMLLYSYGITIPNWLSTITNTLSSLSTLLNPLACAIFIRPFRTEMARSLQLHKVMKIESPQELISPDQTKFHTIPVRIGEVKKEVWSIIRFRMQEEHLGLSYISMMMAFEQRCTNGGKANLTKGFCDCPPFFTGSRCEMVNCANGGINLPDANGCDCGLRYDGEFCELDRLRDTSIQAGGVVILLIISLLIYLLYRNKLSVLTESCAEKGLDCIWMNEQENDGKRNDEHILNPSLDDLAEIIEEEMEMNLNVKKSELRLSPELLMIDDDKRDRESHSSLLRVD
;
A
#
# COMPACT_ATOMS: atom_id res chain seq x y z
N MET A 1 -9.27 -41.06 -21.48
CA MET A 1 -10.70 -40.89 -21.10
C MET A 1 -10.75 -40.07 -19.82
N SER A 2 -10.97 -38.75 -19.89
CA SER A 2 -11.29 -38.00 -18.67
C SER A 2 -12.62 -38.54 -18.17
N SER A 3 -12.64 -39.16 -17.00
CA SER A 3 -13.90 -39.46 -16.31
C SER A 3 -14.64 -38.13 -16.15
N THR A 4 -15.61 -37.89 -17.04
CA THR A 4 -16.58 -36.80 -16.96
C THR A 4 -17.47 -37.08 -15.76
N PHE A 5 -16.92 -36.88 -14.56
CA PHE A 5 -17.77 -36.72 -13.39
C PHE A 5 -18.63 -35.48 -13.66
N PRO A 6 -19.96 -35.57 -13.49
CA PRO A 6 -20.79 -34.39 -13.61
C PRO A 6 -20.26 -33.31 -12.66
N PRO A 7 -20.32 -32.03 -13.04
CA PRO A 7 -19.94 -30.95 -12.14
C PRO A 7 -20.72 -31.11 -10.82
N PRO A 8 -20.07 -30.87 -9.67
CA PRO A 8 -20.72 -31.03 -8.37
C PRO A 8 -21.97 -30.15 -8.30
N SER A 9 -23.00 -30.64 -7.61
CA SER A 9 -24.21 -29.86 -7.37
C SER A 9 -23.85 -28.63 -6.54
N ILE A 10 -24.48 -27.50 -6.84
CA ILE A 10 -24.35 -26.25 -6.05
C ILE A 10 -24.77 -26.41 -4.58
N TYR A 11 -25.51 -27.48 -4.27
CA TYR A 11 -25.95 -27.85 -2.91
C TYR A 11 -25.04 -28.87 -2.24
N ASP A 12 -24.00 -29.36 -2.91
CA ASP A 12 -23.06 -30.29 -2.31
C ASP A 12 -22.26 -29.60 -1.21
N PHE A 13 -22.05 -30.35 -0.13
CA PHE A 13 -21.34 -29.92 1.06
C PHE A 13 -19.90 -30.43 1.00
N HIS A 14 -18.95 -29.52 1.17
CA HIS A 14 -17.53 -29.83 1.11
C HIS A 14 -16.80 -29.30 2.35
N PRO A 15 -15.76 -30.00 2.84
CA PRO A 15 -14.88 -29.46 3.85
C PRO A 15 -14.06 -28.31 3.26
N PHE A 16 -13.77 -27.27 4.06
CA PHE A 16 -12.88 -26.20 3.64
C PHE A 16 -11.48 -26.71 3.30
N ASP A 17 -10.81 -26.06 2.33
CA ASP A 17 -9.42 -26.39 2.02
C ASP A 17 -8.49 -25.87 3.14
N PRO A 18 -7.80 -26.76 3.88
CA PRO A 18 -6.87 -26.34 4.93
C PRO A 18 -5.68 -25.54 4.39
N ASN A 19 -5.36 -25.64 3.09
CA ASN A 19 -4.25 -24.94 2.46
C ASN A 19 -4.45 -23.41 2.41
N TYR A 20 -5.68 -22.91 2.59
CA TYR A 20 -5.94 -21.47 2.63
C TYR A 20 -5.54 -20.81 3.97
N MET A 21 -5.39 -21.57 5.05
CA MET A 21 -5.13 -21.03 6.39
C MET A 21 -3.90 -20.10 6.46
N PRO A 22 -2.73 -20.43 5.86
CA PRO A 22 -1.58 -19.53 5.86
C PRO A 22 -1.84 -18.20 5.13
N ALA A 23 -2.64 -18.22 4.06
CA ALA A 23 -3.03 -17.00 3.35
C ALA A 23 -3.97 -16.13 4.20
N ALA A 24 -4.94 -16.76 4.88
CA ALA A 24 -5.85 -16.05 5.79
C ALA A 24 -5.10 -15.38 6.96
N ILE A 25 -4.13 -16.07 7.57
CA ILE A 25 -3.28 -15.50 8.65
C ILE A 25 -2.50 -14.29 8.13
N ARG A 26 -1.87 -14.42 6.96
CA ARG A 26 -1.08 -13.35 6.34
C ARG A 26 -1.94 -12.13 6.00
N ASN A 27 -3.11 -12.34 5.42
CA ASN A 27 -4.05 -11.27 5.09
C ASN A 27 -4.56 -10.59 6.37
N LEU A 28 -4.89 -11.35 7.42
CA LEU A 28 -5.32 -10.79 8.69
C LEU A 28 -4.21 -9.97 9.37
N ALA A 29 -2.98 -10.49 9.40
CA ALA A 29 -1.82 -9.81 9.99
C ALA A 29 -1.49 -8.49 9.27
N THR A 30 -1.73 -8.40 7.97
CA THR A 30 -1.51 -7.17 7.19
C THR A 30 -2.66 -6.17 7.28
N MET A 31 -3.90 -6.64 7.42
CA MET A 31 -5.08 -5.76 7.52
C MET A 31 -5.30 -5.18 8.92
N LEU A 32 -4.97 -5.92 9.99
CA LEU A 32 -5.20 -5.49 11.38
C LEU A 32 -4.51 -4.16 11.76
N PRO A 33 -3.24 -3.89 11.37
CA PRO A 33 -2.63 -2.57 11.59
C PRO A 33 -3.42 -1.44 10.93
N GLY A 34 -4.05 -1.69 9.79
CA GLY A 34 -4.92 -0.74 9.10
C GLY A 34 -6.15 -0.37 9.94
N LEU A 35 -6.79 -1.34 10.60
CA LEU A 35 -7.89 -1.09 11.54
C LEU A 35 -7.45 -0.17 12.69
N ILE A 36 -6.27 -0.41 13.27
CA ILE A 36 -5.72 0.43 14.34
C ILE A 36 -5.52 1.88 13.84
N ALA A 37 -4.95 2.04 12.64
CA ALA A 37 -4.74 3.36 12.03
C ALA A 37 -6.07 4.09 11.78
N VAL A 38 -7.09 3.39 11.30
CA VAL A 38 -8.44 3.94 11.07
C VAL A 38 -9.10 4.37 12.37
N VAL A 39 -9.05 3.55 13.42
CA VAL A 39 -9.61 3.88 14.73
C VAL A 39 -8.90 5.10 15.33
N MET A 40 -7.57 5.17 15.22
CA MET A 40 -6.80 6.32 15.68
C MET A 40 -7.19 7.61 14.95
N LEU A 41 -7.28 7.57 13.61
CA LEU A 41 -7.72 8.71 12.82
C LEU A 41 -9.15 9.13 13.17
N LEU A 42 -10.05 8.17 13.35
CA LEU A 42 -11.43 8.44 13.73
C LEU A 42 -11.49 9.13 15.10
N SER A 43 -10.70 8.67 16.08
CA SER A 43 -10.60 9.30 17.39
C SER A 43 -10.15 10.75 17.31
N ILE A 44 -9.11 11.02 16.49
CA ILE A 44 -8.60 12.38 16.22
C ILE A 44 -9.68 13.27 15.60
N ILE A 45 -10.41 12.75 14.61
CA ILE A 45 -11.47 13.47 13.90
C ILE A 45 -12.64 13.80 14.84
N ILE A 46 -13.07 12.84 15.67
CA ILE A 46 -14.18 13.03 16.61
C ILE A 46 -13.82 14.07 17.67
N ARG A 47 -12.56 14.10 18.14
CA ARG A 47 -12.08 15.08 19.11
C ARG A 47 -12.13 16.52 18.59
N ASN A 48 -11.91 16.73 17.30
CA ASN A 48 -11.87 18.06 16.71
C ASN A 48 -13.00 18.27 15.69
N LYS A 49 -14.15 18.77 16.18
CA LYS A 49 -15.34 19.05 15.36
C LYS A 49 -15.04 19.92 14.13
N LYS A 50 -14.13 20.89 14.23
CA LYS A 50 -13.74 21.76 13.10
C LYS A 50 -13.06 20.95 11.99
N MET A 51 -12.19 20.00 12.33
CA MET A 51 -11.61 19.09 11.35
C MET A 51 -12.67 18.18 10.73
N PHE A 52 -13.59 17.63 11.53
CA PHE A 52 -14.68 16.82 11.00
C PHE A 52 -15.47 17.57 9.91
N TYR A 53 -15.92 18.80 10.18
CA TYR A 53 -16.68 19.57 9.19
C TYR A 53 -15.85 19.93 7.93
N SER A 54 -14.58 20.26 8.10
CA SER A 54 -13.69 20.63 6.99
C SER A 54 -13.30 19.45 6.10
N TYR A 55 -13.24 18.23 6.66
CA TYR A 55 -12.71 17.05 5.96
C TYR A 55 -13.72 15.90 5.81
N LYS A 56 -15.00 16.09 6.20
CA LYS A 56 -16.03 15.03 6.15
C LYS A 56 -16.16 14.36 4.78
N SER A 57 -16.21 15.15 3.71
CA SER A 57 -16.44 14.65 2.35
C SER A 57 -15.18 14.07 1.71
N THR A 58 -14.03 14.17 2.37
CA THR A 58 -12.75 13.71 1.80
C THR A 58 -12.11 12.69 2.72
N VAL A 59 -11.40 13.12 3.76
CA VAL A 59 -10.64 12.20 4.64
C VAL A 59 -11.57 11.26 5.41
N VAL A 60 -12.69 11.76 5.96
CA VAL A 60 -13.60 10.91 6.76
C VAL A 60 -14.26 9.87 5.87
N PHE A 61 -14.85 10.29 4.74
CA PHE A 61 -15.50 9.38 3.81
C PHE A 61 -14.51 8.35 3.24
N LEU A 62 -13.28 8.75 2.94
CA LEU A 62 -12.24 7.85 2.44
C LEU A 62 -11.82 6.80 3.47
N THR A 63 -11.51 7.26 4.68
CA THR A 63 -10.99 6.40 5.74
C THR A 63 -12.08 5.46 6.27
N PHE A 64 -13.26 5.99 6.55
CA PHE A 64 -14.37 5.20 7.10
C PHE A 64 -15.07 4.37 6.03
N GLY A 65 -15.33 4.95 4.86
CA GLY A 65 -15.96 4.24 3.74
C GLY A 65 -15.07 3.10 3.26
N GLY A 66 -13.79 3.36 3.01
CA GLY A 66 -12.84 2.33 2.60
C GLY A 66 -12.69 1.21 3.63
N PHE A 67 -12.58 1.56 4.92
CA PHE A 67 -12.44 0.56 5.97
C PHE A 67 -13.71 -0.25 6.22
N SER A 68 -14.88 0.38 6.24
CA SER A 68 -16.16 -0.32 6.45
C SER A 68 -16.40 -1.38 5.39
N LEU A 69 -15.95 -1.12 4.17
CA LEU A 69 -15.99 -2.05 3.05
C LEU A 69 -14.97 -3.19 3.16
N ALA A 70 -13.93 -3.04 3.98
CA ALA A 70 -12.96 -4.09 4.29
C ALA A 70 -13.39 -5.00 5.46
N ILE A 71 -14.41 -4.64 6.24
CA ILE A 71 -14.89 -5.44 7.38
C ILE A 71 -15.30 -6.87 6.96
N PRO A 72 -16.06 -7.09 5.88
CA PRO A 72 -16.47 -8.44 5.48
C PRO A 72 -15.29 -9.40 5.27
N ILE A 73 -14.25 -8.94 4.57
CA ILE A 73 -13.06 -9.76 4.31
C ILE A 73 -12.22 -9.98 5.57
N ILE A 74 -12.17 -9.02 6.51
CA ILE A 74 -11.52 -9.22 7.82
C ILE A 74 -12.27 -10.29 8.61
N CYS A 75 -13.61 -10.21 8.69
CA CYS A 75 -14.44 -11.20 9.37
C CYS A 75 -14.28 -12.59 8.75
N PHE A 76 -14.22 -12.68 7.41
CA PHE A 76 -13.98 -13.93 6.71
C PHE A 76 -12.61 -14.53 7.07
N ASN A 77 -11.53 -13.74 7.04
CA ASN A 77 -10.21 -14.24 7.42
C ASN A 77 -10.14 -14.65 8.90
N ILE A 78 -10.81 -13.93 9.81
CA ILE A 78 -10.92 -14.33 11.23
C ILE A 78 -11.66 -15.67 11.35
N PHE A 79 -12.77 -15.83 10.64
CA PHE A 79 -13.51 -17.09 10.60
C PHE A 79 -12.64 -18.25 10.13
N MET A 80 -11.88 -18.05 9.05
CA MET A 80 -10.96 -19.06 8.51
C MET A 80 -9.84 -19.44 9.49
N VAL A 81 -9.30 -18.47 10.24
CA VAL A 81 -8.19 -18.70 11.18
C VAL A 81 -8.65 -19.30 12.51
N ILE A 82 -9.82 -18.91 13.02
CA ILE A 82 -10.28 -19.31 14.35
C ILE A 82 -11.24 -20.49 14.29
N VAL A 83 -12.26 -20.43 13.44
CA VAL A 83 -13.38 -21.38 13.49
C VAL A 83 -13.05 -22.69 12.78
N ILE A 84 -12.41 -22.63 11.61
CA ILE A 84 -12.11 -23.83 10.82
C ILE A 84 -11.16 -24.80 11.56
N PRO A 85 -10.05 -24.37 12.19
CA PRO A 85 -9.21 -25.29 12.96
C PRO A 85 -9.91 -25.90 14.17
N MET A 86 -10.86 -25.19 14.77
CA MET A 86 -11.66 -25.70 15.91
C MET A 86 -12.74 -26.70 15.48
N ARG A 87 -13.13 -26.71 14.20
CA ARG A 87 -14.19 -27.55 13.64
C ARG A 87 -13.75 -28.15 12.30
N PRO A 88 -12.84 -29.13 12.28
CA PRO A 88 -12.33 -29.71 11.03
C PRO A 88 -13.41 -30.41 10.18
N GLN A 89 -14.53 -30.79 10.78
CA GLN A 89 -15.70 -31.34 10.09
C GLN A 89 -16.70 -30.27 9.64
N PHE A 90 -16.34 -28.98 9.66
CA PHE A 90 -17.22 -27.92 9.18
C PHE A 90 -17.41 -28.06 7.67
N LEU A 91 -18.61 -28.46 7.28
CA LEU A 91 -19.03 -28.58 5.90
C LEU A 91 -19.73 -27.29 5.47
N ILE A 92 -19.33 -26.75 4.33
CA ILE A 92 -19.97 -25.60 3.70
C ILE A 92 -20.51 -25.99 2.34
N SER A 93 -21.69 -25.49 1.98
CA SER A 93 -22.22 -25.68 0.64
C SER A 93 -21.54 -24.74 -0.35
N THR A 94 -21.39 -25.20 -1.59
CA THR A 94 -20.79 -24.41 -2.68
C THR A 94 -21.43 -23.04 -2.84
N ILE A 95 -22.77 -22.96 -2.78
CA ILE A 95 -23.51 -21.68 -2.89
C ILE A 95 -23.21 -20.71 -1.73
N VAL A 96 -23.11 -21.19 -0.49
CA VAL A 96 -22.83 -20.34 0.68
C VAL A 96 -21.40 -19.83 0.64
N CYS A 97 -20.42 -20.71 0.36
CA CYS A 97 -19.02 -20.30 0.24
C CYS A 97 -18.84 -19.26 -0.88
N SER A 98 -19.45 -19.49 -2.03
CA SER A 98 -19.42 -18.57 -3.17
C SER A 98 -20.06 -17.23 -2.85
N THR A 99 -21.21 -17.22 -2.17
CA THR A 99 -21.89 -16.00 -1.75
C THR A 99 -21.01 -15.16 -0.82
N ILE A 100 -20.44 -15.78 0.22
CA ILE A 100 -19.57 -15.09 1.18
C ILE A 100 -18.34 -14.53 0.46
N LYS A 101 -17.66 -15.35 -0.35
CA LYS A 101 -16.45 -14.96 -1.07
C LYS A 101 -16.70 -13.85 -2.07
N GLN A 102 -17.71 -13.97 -2.93
CA GLN A 102 -18.05 -12.93 -3.90
C GLN A 102 -18.48 -11.63 -3.21
N PHE A 103 -19.22 -11.72 -2.10
CA PHE A 103 -19.59 -10.54 -1.32
C PHE A 103 -18.36 -9.84 -0.72
N CYS A 104 -17.42 -10.60 -0.16
CA CYS A 104 -16.14 -10.07 0.34
C CYS A 104 -15.32 -9.42 -0.80
N ALA A 105 -15.27 -10.05 -1.97
CA ALA A 105 -14.58 -9.48 -3.14
C ALA A 105 -15.26 -8.20 -3.64
N ALA A 106 -16.58 -8.19 -3.79
CA ALA A 106 -17.33 -7.02 -4.26
C ALA A 106 -17.21 -5.82 -3.31
N THR A 107 -17.26 -6.08 -2.00
CA THR A 107 -17.09 -5.04 -0.96
C THR A 107 -15.65 -4.54 -0.88
N MET A 108 -14.66 -5.43 -0.87
CA MET A 108 -13.26 -5.01 -0.89
C MET A 108 -12.94 -4.20 -2.15
N ASN A 109 -13.42 -4.64 -3.32
CA ASN A 109 -13.15 -3.96 -4.57
C ASN A 109 -13.92 -2.65 -4.72
N SER A 110 -15.11 -2.51 -4.12
CA SER A 110 -15.82 -1.23 -4.09
C SER A 110 -15.12 -0.19 -3.22
N SER A 111 -14.23 -0.59 -2.30
CA SER A 111 -13.39 0.36 -1.56
C SER A 111 -12.53 1.25 -2.46
N PHE A 112 -12.11 0.74 -3.63
CA PHE A 112 -11.35 1.52 -4.63
C PHE A 112 -12.21 2.57 -5.34
N ALA A 113 -13.52 2.33 -5.45
CA ALA A 113 -14.46 3.32 -5.97
C ALA A 113 -14.58 4.53 -5.02
N VAL A 114 -14.33 4.37 -3.72
CA VAL A 114 -14.32 5.50 -2.75
C VAL A 114 -13.23 6.52 -3.11
N ALA A 115 -11.99 6.06 -3.32
CA ALA A 115 -10.87 6.94 -3.68
C ALA A 115 -11.12 7.66 -5.02
N SER A 116 -11.67 6.92 -5.99
CA SER A 116 -11.99 7.44 -7.32
C SER A 116 -13.11 8.48 -7.28
N SER A 117 -14.15 8.24 -6.48
CA SER A 117 -15.25 9.17 -6.28
C SER A 117 -14.79 10.49 -5.69
N ILE A 118 -13.91 10.45 -4.69
CA ILE A 118 -13.36 11.65 -4.05
C ILE A 118 -12.47 12.42 -5.02
N SER A 119 -11.62 11.70 -5.77
CA SER A 119 -10.70 12.31 -6.74
C SER A 119 -11.48 13.00 -7.86
N LEU A 120 -12.53 12.35 -8.38
CA LEU A 120 -13.42 12.92 -9.39
C LEU A 120 -14.18 14.14 -8.85
N LEU A 121 -14.75 14.07 -7.64
CA LEU A 121 -15.48 15.19 -7.06
C LEU A 121 -14.59 16.41 -6.82
N ARG A 122 -13.34 16.18 -6.40
CA ARG A 122 -12.35 17.26 -6.25
C ARG A 122 -11.94 17.87 -7.57
N TYR A 123 -11.73 17.03 -8.59
CA TYR A 123 -11.47 17.51 -9.94
C TYR A 123 -12.62 18.40 -10.43
N LEU A 124 -13.87 17.97 -10.23
CA LEU A 124 -15.04 18.76 -10.56
C LEU A 124 -15.14 20.05 -9.74
N LEU A 125 -14.81 20.02 -8.44
CA LEU A 125 -14.82 21.21 -7.58
C LEU A 125 -13.80 22.25 -8.07
N VAL A 126 -12.61 21.80 -8.44
CA VAL A 126 -11.53 22.65 -8.95
C VAL A 126 -11.91 23.30 -10.28
N ILE A 127 -12.54 22.56 -11.20
CA ILE A 127 -12.92 23.07 -12.52
C ILE A 127 -14.17 23.94 -12.47
N SER A 128 -15.19 23.52 -11.73
CA SER A 128 -16.48 24.23 -11.71
C SER A 128 -16.52 25.38 -10.71
N GLY A 129 -15.60 25.40 -9.73
CA GLY A 129 -15.65 26.33 -8.60
C GLY A 129 -16.87 26.13 -7.69
N LYS A 130 -17.66 25.07 -7.88
CA LYS A 130 -18.88 24.79 -7.11
C LYS A 130 -18.59 23.77 -6.02
N GLU A 131 -19.10 24.04 -4.82
CA GLU A 131 -19.09 23.07 -3.74
C GLU A 131 -20.18 22.02 -3.99
N PHE A 132 -19.79 20.74 -3.91
CA PHE A 132 -20.72 19.63 -4.06
C PHE A 132 -21.13 19.07 -2.70
N GLY A 133 -22.43 18.86 -2.53
CA GLY A 133 -22.98 18.21 -1.34
C GLY A 133 -22.57 16.75 -1.22
N GLY A 134 -22.57 16.22 0.01
CA GLY A 134 -22.23 14.82 0.29
C GLY A 134 -23.13 13.79 -0.42
N GLY A 135 -24.37 14.16 -0.76
CA GLY A 135 -25.25 13.29 -1.54
C GLY A 135 -24.72 12.99 -2.95
N ILE A 136 -24.07 13.97 -3.60
CA ILE A 136 -23.46 13.79 -4.93
C ILE A 136 -22.26 12.83 -4.82
N LEU A 137 -21.44 12.97 -3.78
CA LEU A 137 -20.33 12.04 -3.52
C LEU A 137 -20.81 10.59 -3.39
N ILE A 138 -21.87 10.38 -2.60
CA ILE A 138 -22.47 9.06 -2.38
C ILE A 138 -23.05 8.52 -3.69
N GLY A 139 -23.74 9.37 -4.47
CA GLY A 139 -24.27 9.00 -5.79
C GLY A 139 -23.17 8.52 -6.74
N VAL A 140 -22.09 9.30 -6.89
CA VAL A 140 -20.92 8.94 -7.72
C VAL A 140 -20.30 7.61 -7.26
N TYR A 141 -20.16 7.41 -5.95
CA TYR A 141 -19.65 6.16 -5.39
C TYR A 141 -20.51 4.96 -5.77
N PHE A 142 -21.83 5.05 -5.63
CA PHE A 142 -22.72 3.94 -6.00
C PHE A 142 -22.69 3.68 -7.50
N THR A 143 -22.62 4.72 -8.34
CA THR A 143 -22.47 4.56 -9.80
C THR A 143 -21.19 3.82 -10.16
N LEU A 144 -20.05 4.19 -9.55
CA LEU A 144 -18.76 3.52 -9.78
C LEU A 144 -18.69 2.13 -9.14
N SER A 145 -19.48 1.83 -8.11
CA SER A 145 -19.48 0.51 -7.47
C SER A 145 -20.49 -0.46 -8.08
N ALA A 146 -21.53 0.05 -8.77
CA ALA A 146 -22.63 -0.75 -9.29
C ALA A 146 -22.18 -1.93 -10.17
N PRO A 147 -21.22 -1.79 -11.11
CA PRO A 147 -20.77 -2.92 -11.92
C PRO A 147 -20.18 -4.08 -11.11
N LEU A 148 -19.53 -3.81 -9.97
CA LEU A 148 -18.97 -4.84 -9.10
C LEU A 148 -20.05 -5.66 -8.40
N TYR A 149 -21.10 -5.00 -7.91
CA TYR A 149 -22.24 -5.67 -7.28
C TYR A 149 -23.14 -6.38 -8.30
N ILE A 150 -23.31 -5.81 -9.49
CA ILE A 150 -23.99 -6.47 -10.61
C ILE A 150 -23.24 -7.75 -10.98
N TYR A 151 -21.90 -7.70 -11.10
CA TYR A 151 -21.08 -8.87 -11.36
C TYR A 151 -21.23 -9.95 -10.28
N PHE A 152 -21.24 -9.55 -9.00
CA PHE A 152 -21.52 -10.47 -7.88
C PHE A 152 -22.87 -11.17 -8.04
N ILE A 153 -23.95 -10.42 -8.28
CA ILE A 153 -25.30 -10.97 -8.43
C ILE A 153 -25.37 -11.90 -9.64
N LEU A 154 -24.84 -11.48 -10.79
CA LEU A 154 -24.79 -12.30 -12.01
C LEU A 154 -23.98 -13.59 -11.78
N SER A 155 -22.87 -13.53 -11.05
CA SER A 155 -22.07 -14.72 -10.74
C SER A 155 -22.88 -15.75 -9.97
N LEU A 156 -23.73 -15.34 -9.03
CA LEU A 156 -24.60 -16.26 -8.31
C LEU A 156 -25.76 -16.80 -9.15
N CYS A 157 -26.29 -16.00 -10.08
CA CYS A 157 -27.46 -16.39 -10.88
C CYS A 157 -27.12 -17.31 -12.06
N ILE A 158 -26.02 -17.06 -12.77
CA ILE A 158 -25.68 -17.73 -14.04
C ILE A 158 -24.29 -18.39 -14.04
N GLY A 159 -23.55 -18.32 -12.94
CA GLY A 159 -22.21 -18.90 -12.88
C GLY A 159 -22.21 -20.43 -12.79
N THR A 160 -21.07 -21.01 -13.14
CA THR A 160 -20.78 -22.43 -13.04
C THR A 160 -19.84 -22.70 -11.87
N ALA A 161 -19.94 -23.87 -11.25
CA ALA A 161 -19.07 -24.25 -10.14
C ALA A 161 -17.67 -24.60 -10.69
N SER A 162 -16.68 -23.82 -10.29
CA SER A 162 -15.26 -24.00 -10.62
C SER A 162 -14.46 -24.29 -9.36
N LYS A 163 -13.34 -25.01 -9.48
CA LYS A 163 -12.47 -25.32 -8.34
C LYS A 163 -11.72 -24.05 -7.89
N ASN A 164 -11.60 -23.84 -6.58
CA ASN A 164 -10.89 -22.69 -6.02
C ASN A 164 -10.05 -23.09 -4.79
N ASP A 165 -9.04 -22.27 -4.47
CA ASP A 165 -8.13 -22.55 -3.34
C ASP A 165 -8.73 -22.20 -1.98
N GLU A 166 -9.71 -21.29 -1.93
CA GLU A 166 -10.35 -20.84 -0.68
C GLU A 166 -11.63 -21.61 -0.38
N CYS A 167 -12.43 -21.83 -1.43
CA CYS A 167 -13.64 -22.64 -1.42
C CYS A 167 -13.37 -23.85 -2.31
N PRO A 168 -13.69 -25.09 -1.87
CA PRO A 168 -13.48 -26.29 -2.70
C PRO A 168 -14.07 -26.14 -4.11
N TYR A 169 -15.26 -25.54 -4.16
CA TYR A 169 -15.91 -25.08 -5.37
C TYR A 169 -16.46 -23.66 -5.16
N PHE A 170 -16.44 -22.90 -6.24
CA PHE A 170 -16.84 -21.50 -6.29
C PHE A 170 -17.65 -21.23 -7.56
N ILE A 171 -18.75 -20.50 -7.43
CA ILE A 171 -19.61 -20.15 -8.55
C ILE A 171 -19.03 -18.90 -9.24
N GLU A 172 -18.62 -19.07 -10.49
CA GLU A 172 -18.09 -18.00 -11.34
C GLU A 172 -18.68 -18.00 -12.74
N ILE A 173 -18.74 -16.84 -13.37
CA ILE A 173 -19.24 -16.72 -14.74
C ILE A 173 -18.17 -17.23 -15.70
N GLU A 174 -18.47 -18.24 -16.51
CA GLU A 174 -17.54 -18.80 -17.50
C GLU A 174 -17.62 -18.02 -18.82
N TRP A 175 -17.14 -16.76 -18.83
CA TRP A 175 -17.01 -15.97 -20.06
C TRP A 175 -15.54 -15.82 -20.45
N GLU A 176 -15.24 -16.03 -21.73
CA GLU A 176 -13.89 -15.89 -22.29
C GLU A 176 -13.29 -14.50 -22.01
N PHE A 177 -14.12 -13.45 -22.06
CA PHE A 177 -13.71 -12.06 -21.79
C PHE A 177 -13.87 -11.60 -20.33
N ARG A 178 -14.28 -12.49 -19.40
CA ARG A 178 -14.46 -12.16 -17.98
C ARG A 178 -13.25 -11.42 -17.37
N PRO A 179 -12.02 -11.93 -17.49
CA PRO A 179 -10.89 -11.34 -16.80
C PRO A 179 -10.63 -9.92 -17.31
N LEU A 180 -10.72 -9.72 -18.62
CA LEU A 180 -10.53 -8.42 -19.24
C LEU A 180 -11.58 -7.40 -18.78
N LEU A 181 -12.86 -7.80 -18.74
CA LEU A 181 -13.93 -6.91 -18.31
C LEU A 181 -13.84 -6.57 -16.82
N TYR A 182 -13.69 -7.59 -15.96
CA TYR A 182 -13.66 -7.40 -14.51
C TYR A 182 -12.40 -6.69 -14.03
N PHE A 183 -11.22 -7.22 -14.37
CA PHE A 183 -9.95 -6.64 -13.93
C PHE A 183 -9.61 -5.37 -14.71
N GLY A 184 -10.02 -5.25 -15.97
CA GLY A 184 -9.91 -4.01 -16.72
C GLY A 184 -10.75 -2.88 -16.13
N TYR A 185 -11.97 -3.19 -15.65
CA TYR A 185 -12.79 -2.22 -14.93
C TYR A 185 -12.15 -1.75 -13.61
N LEU A 186 -11.60 -2.69 -12.82
CA LEU A 186 -10.88 -2.36 -11.59
C LEU A 186 -9.65 -1.48 -11.88
N ALA A 187 -8.89 -1.79 -12.93
CA ALA A 187 -7.76 -0.99 -13.36
C ALA A 187 -8.22 0.43 -13.75
N LEU A 188 -9.30 0.53 -14.52
CA LEU A 188 -9.86 1.80 -14.97
C LEU A 188 -10.27 2.70 -13.80
N ILE A 189 -10.96 2.16 -12.78
CA ILE A 189 -11.34 2.91 -11.58
C ILE A 189 -10.10 3.50 -10.90
N VAL A 190 -9.10 2.66 -10.64
CA VAL A 190 -7.90 3.08 -9.90
C VAL A 190 -7.09 4.11 -10.70
N LEU A 191 -6.92 3.90 -12.00
CA LEU A 191 -6.23 4.86 -12.89
C LEU A 191 -7.02 6.18 -13.03
N LEU A 192 -8.35 6.15 -13.02
CA LEU A 192 -9.17 7.36 -13.05
C LEU A 192 -8.90 8.25 -11.83
N ALA A 193 -8.71 7.65 -10.64
CA ALA A 193 -8.34 8.39 -9.43
C ALA A 193 -7.00 9.11 -9.59
N ASP A 194 -5.97 8.41 -10.08
CA ASP A 194 -4.65 8.98 -10.33
C ASP A 194 -4.71 10.13 -11.32
N LEU A 195 -5.39 9.94 -12.46
CA LEU A 195 -5.53 10.96 -13.48
C LEU A 195 -6.20 12.23 -12.94
N CYS A 196 -7.26 12.07 -12.14
CA CYS A 196 -7.95 13.20 -11.50
C CYS A 196 -7.03 13.93 -10.51
N ASN A 197 -6.32 13.20 -9.64
CA ASN A 197 -5.42 13.80 -8.65
C ASN A 197 -4.20 14.48 -9.29
N ILE A 198 -3.63 13.90 -10.36
CA ILE A 198 -2.56 14.54 -11.14
C ILE A 198 -3.08 15.85 -11.74
N ARG A 199 -4.27 15.85 -12.35
CA ARG A 199 -4.86 17.06 -12.94
C ARG A 199 -5.13 18.14 -11.90
N VAL A 200 -5.66 17.78 -10.74
CA VAL A 200 -5.86 18.71 -9.61
C VAL A 200 -4.53 19.30 -9.15
N LEU A 201 -3.50 18.47 -8.96
CA LEU A 201 -2.18 18.94 -8.55
C LEU A 201 -1.55 19.89 -9.56
N LEU A 202 -1.63 19.57 -10.86
CA LEU A 202 -1.15 20.44 -11.94
C LEU A 202 -1.88 21.79 -11.96
N TYR A 203 -3.19 21.79 -11.73
CA TYR A 203 -3.97 23.02 -11.62
C TYR A 203 -3.50 23.88 -10.43
N VAL A 204 -3.32 23.28 -9.24
CA VAL A 204 -2.84 23.99 -8.05
C VAL A 204 -1.44 24.56 -8.28
N LEU A 205 -0.55 23.82 -8.93
CA LEU A 205 0.79 24.29 -9.30
C LEU A 205 0.74 25.47 -10.28
N ALA A 206 -0.09 25.39 -11.31
CA ALA A 206 -0.27 26.46 -12.29
C ALA A 206 -0.83 27.73 -11.63
N HIS A 207 -1.81 27.59 -10.74
CA HIS A 207 -2.37 28.69 -9.97
C HIS A 207 -1.32 29.39 -9.09
N ARG A 208 -0.48 28.61 -8.37
CA ARG A 208 0.63 29.16 -7.58
C ARG A 208 1.65 29.90 -8.43
N LYS A 209 1.97 29.38 -9.62
CA LYS A 209 2.87 30.05 -10.57
C LYS A 209 2.30 31.40 -11.04
N LYS A 210 0.99 31.46 -11.33
CA LYS A 210 0.31 32.70 -11.74
C LYS A 210 0.34 33.76 -10.64
N LEU A 211 0.08 33.37 -9.39
CA LEU A 211 0.20 34.27 -8.24
C LEU A 211 1.63 34.80 -8.06
N ALA A 212 2.63 33.93 -8.17
CA ALA A 212 4.03 34.34 -8.10
C ALA A 212 4.42 35.35 -9.20
N GLN A 213 3.88 35.19 -10.41
CA GLN A 213 4.11 36.12 -11.53
C GLN A 213 3.44 37.49 -11.35
N GLN A 214 2.35 37.58 -10.59
CA GLN A 214 1.61 38.83 -10.38
C GLN A 214 2.27 39.78 -9.35
N GLY A 215 3.57 39.61 -9.07
CA GLY A 215 4.29 40.47 -8.13
C GLY A 215 3.91 40.23 -6.67
N ALA A 216 3.16 39.16 -6.37
CA ALA A 216 2.90 38.70 -5.01
C ALA A 216 4.15 38.07 -4.35
N SER A 217 5.35 38.32 -4.89
CA SER A 217 6.64 37.79 -4.40
C SER A 217 6.99 38.22 -2.97
N GLY A 218 6.30 39.23 -2.40
CA GLY A 218 6.45 39.61 -0.99
C GLY A 218 5.34 39.11 -0.08
N THR A 219 4.19 38.66 -0.61
CA THR A 219 3.08 38.21 0.24
C THR A 219 3.21 36.72 0.49
N VAL A 220 3.53 36.37 1.74
CA VAL A 220 3.51 35.02 2.29
C VAL A 220 2.31 34.27 1.74
N PHE A 221 2.54 33.17 0.99
CA PHE A 221 1.46 32.31 0.49
C PHE A 221 0.49 32.03 1.63
N SER A 222 -0.81 32.30 1.40
CA SER A 222 -1.81 32.08 2.43
C SER A 222 -1.68 30.66 2.96
N ARG A 223 -1.76 30.50 4.28
CA ARG A 223 -1.75 29.19 4.95
C ARG A 223 -2.74 28.22 4.28
N LYS A 224 -3.86 28.75 3.78
CA LYS A 224 -4.88 28.01 3.03
C LYS A 224 -4.33 27.40 1.73
N ASP A 225 -3.53 28.12 0.97
CA ASP A 225 -2.96 27.64 -0.30
C ASP A 225 -1.92 26.54 -0.07
N ARG A 226 -1.10 26.70 0.98
CA ARG A 226 -0.13 25.68 1.39
C ARG A 226 -0.82 24.40 1.83
N ASP A 227 -1.91 24.53 2.59
CA ASP A 227 -2.71 23.39 3.04
C ASP A 227 -3.42 22.69 1.86
N GLN A 228 -3.96 23.43 0.89
CA GLN A 228 -4.54 22.86 -0.34
C GLN A 228 -3.52 22.10 -1.19
N PHE A 229 -2.30 22.63 -1.30
CA PHE A 229 -1.21 21.97 -2.01
C PHE A 229 -0.81 20.65 -1.33
N ASN A 230 -0.56 20.69 -0.02
CA ASN A 230 -0.20 19.49 0.75
C ASN A 230 -1.31 18.43 0.72
N LEU A 231 -2.57 18.87 0.78
CA LEU A 231 -3.73 18.00 0.66
C LEU A 231 -3.81 17.33 -0.71
N SER A 232 -3.49 18.06 -1.78
CA SER A 232 -3.47 17.52 -3.16
C SER A 232 -2.34 16.50 -3.35
N ILE A 233 -1.16 16.76 -2.78
CA ILE A 233 -0.05 15.78 -2.74
C ILE A 233 -0.47 14.54 -1.96
N GLY A 234 -1.05 14.71 -0.77
CA GLY A 234 -1.46 13.59 0.08
C GLY A 234 -2.44 12.66 -0.63
N LEU A 235 -3.42 13.22 -1.35
CA LEU A 235 -4.35 12.41 -2.14
C LEU A 235 -3.72 11.73 -3.35
N LEU A 236 -2.78 12.40 -4.04
CA LEU A 236 -2.06 11.78 -5.15
C LEU A 236 -1.20 10.62 -4.67
N VAL A 237 -0.48 10.79 -3.56
CA VAL A 237 0.33 9.71 -2.97
C VAL A 237 -0.57 8.55 -2.56
N GLN A 238 -1.74 8.85 -1.99
CA GLN A 238 -2.70 7.82 -1.62
C GLN A 238 -3.24 7.05 -2.82
N SER A 239 -3.64 7.71 -3.91
CA SER A 239 -4.13 7.01 -5.11
C SER A 239 -3.02 6.18 -5.76
N ILE A 240 -1.81 6.72 -5.88
CA ILE A 240 -0.65 6.00 -6.45
C ILE A 240 -0.32 4.77 -5.62
N THR A 241 -0.43 4.87 -4.28
CA THR A 241 -0.18 3.74 -3.39
C THR A 241 -1.15 2.59 -3.66
N VAL A 242 -2.43 2.88 -3.87
CA VAL A 242 -3.43 1.88 -4.27
C VAL A 242 -3.11 1.29 -5.64
N THR A 243 -2.73 2.13 -6.61
CA THR A 243 -2.34 1.67 -7.96
C THR A 243 -1.15 0.72 -7.93
N ILE A 244 -0.13 1.02 -7.13
CA ILE A 244 1.05 0.16 -7.00
C ILE A 244 0.69 -1.15 -6.27
N THR A 245 0.01 -1.04 -5.14
CA THR A 245 -0.31 -2.20 -4.29
C THR A 245 -1.33 -3.11 -4.94
N PHE A 246 -2.50 -2.59 -5.29
CA PHE A 246 -3.60 -3.36 -5.86
C PHE A 246 -3.46 -3.60 -7.36
N GLY A 247 -2.90 -2.64 -8.10
CA GLY A 247 -2.65 -2.82 -9.54
C GLY A 247 -1.70 -3.97 -9.84
N SER A 248 -0.77 -4.28 -8.92
CA SER A 248 0.06 -5.48 -9.03
C SER A 248 -0.77 -6.79 -9.00
N THR A 249 -1.79 -6.85 -8.14
CA THR A 249 -2.73 -7.99 -8.08
C THR A 249 -3.63 -8.04 -9.31
N ILE A 250 -4.12 -6.91 -9.80
CA ILE A 250 -4.89 -6.85 -11.05
C ILE A 250 -4.06 -7.40 -12.21
N LEU A 251 -2.82 -6.93 -12.36
CA LEU A 251 -1.92 -7.39 -13.40
C LEU A 251 -1.65 -8.90 -13.27
N PHE A 252 -1.38 -9.37 -12.05
CA PHE A 252 -1.20 -10.79 -11.77
C PHE A 252 -2.41 -11.62 -12.21
N MET A 253 -3.62 -11.21 -11.82
CA MET A 253 -4.85 -11.95 -12.15
C MET A 253 -5.15 -11.92 -13.65
N LEU A 254 -4.84 -10.82 -14.34
CA LEU A 254 -4.91 -10.75 -15.81
C LEU A 254 -3.93 -11.72 -16.44
N LEU A 255 -2.65 -11.70 -16.07
CA LEU A 255 -1.64 -12.61 -16.62
C LEU A 255 -2.01 -14.08 -16.38
N TYR A 256 -2.43 -14.42 -15.15
CA TYR A 256 -2.91 -15.76 -14.80
C TYR A 256 -4.08 -16.20 -15.68
N SER A 257 -5.02 -15.29 -15.95
CA SER A 257 -6.17 -15.60 -16.80
C SER A 257 -5.82 -15.87 -18.27
N TYR A 258 -4.69 -15.38 -18.74
CA TYR A 258 -4.15 -15.68 -20.07
C TYR A 258 -3.29 -16.97 -20.10
N GLY A 259 -3.30 -17.76 -19.02
CA GLY A 259 -2.55 -19.01 -18.94
C GLY A 259 -1.06 -18.81 -18.66
N ILE A 260 -0.62 -17.60 -18.33
CA ILE A 260 0.76 -17.34 -17.94
C ILE A 260 0.95 -17.88 -16.53
N THR A 261 1.82 -18.87 -16.37
CA THR A 261 2.16 -19.43 -15.08
C THR A 261 3.01 -18.43 -14.30
N ILE A 262 2.54 -18.06 -13.11
CA ILE A 262 3.23 -17.09 -12.26
C ILE A 262 3.72 -17.82 -11.01
N PRO A 263 4.97 -17.61 -10.59
CA PRO A 263 5.48 -18.31 -9.41
C PRO A 263 4.70 -17.93 -8.14
N ASN A 264 4.45 -18.93 -7.28
CA ASN A 264 3.66 -18.78 -6.05
C ASN A 264 4.16 -17.69 -5.10
N TRP A 265 5.48 -17.45 -5.06
CA TRP A 265 6.06 -16.39 -4.24
C TRP A 265 5.61 -15.00 -4.69
N LEU A 266 5.45 -14.79 -6.00
CA LEU A 266 5.02 -13.50 -6.55
C LEU A 266 3.53 -13.27 -6.26
N SER A 267 2.69 -14.30 -6.43
CA SER A 267 1.27 -14.27 -6.01
C SER A 267 1.12 -13.91 -4.52
N THR A 268 1.98 -14.49 -3.68
CA THR A 268 2.01 -14.20 -2.25
C THR A 268 2.34 -12.74 -1.98
N ILE A 269 3.34 -12.18 -2.66
CA ILE A 269 3.74 -10.77 -2.50
C ILE A 269 2.62 -9.83 -2.97
N THR A 270 2.04 -10.04 -4.15
CA THR A 270 0.98 -9.16 -4.68
C THR A 270 -0.25 -9.17 -3.79
N ASN A 271 -0.67 -10.35 -3.31
CA ASN A 271 -1.78 -10.46 -2.36
C ASN A 271 -1.49 -9.74 -1.03
N THR A 272 -0.27 -9.88 -0.51
CA THR A 272 0.16 -9.20 0.71
C THR A 272 0.19 -7.68 0.54
N LEU A 273 0.70 -7.18 -0.59
CA LEU A 273 0.71 -5.76 -0.92
C LEU A 273 -0.71 -5.20 -1.04
N SER A 274 -1.61 -5.93 -1.71
CA SER A 274 -3.02 -5.57 -1.80
C SER A 274 -3.67 -5.41 -0.43
N SER A 275 -3.45 -6.35 0.49
CA SER A 275 -3.94 -6.23 1.88
C SER A 275 -3.28 -5.09 2.65
N LEU A 276 -2.00 -4.79 2.39
CA LEU A 276 -1.28 -3.69 3.02
C LEU A 276 -1.85 -2.30 2.66
N SER A 277 -2.55 -2.19 1.53
CA SER A 277 -3.20 -0.93 1.12
C SER A 277 -4.16 -0.36 2.18
N THR A 278 -4.79 -1.22 3.00
CA THR A 278 -5.68 -0.79 4.08
C THR A 278 -4.96 -0.05 5.20
N LEU A 279 -3.66 -0.28 5.36
CA LEU A 279 -2.79 0.47 6.28
C LEU A 279 -2.22 1.73 5.62
N LEU A 280 -1.71 1.60 4.39
CA LEU A 280 -1.00 2.70 3.74
C LEU A 280 -1.92 3.90 3.44
N ASN A 281 -3.19 3.65 3.13
CA ASN A 281 -4.18 4.70 2.88
C ASN A 281 -4.37 5.67 4.06
N PRO A 282 -4.77 5.21 5.27
CA PRO A 282 -4.89 6.08 6.44
C PRO A 282 -3.54 6.68 6.85
N LEU A 283 -2.44 5.93 6.69
CA LEU A 283 -1.10 6.43 7.02
C LEU A 283 -0.69 7.61 6.12
N ALA A 284 -0.97 7.55 4.81
CA ALA A 284 -0.72 8.66 3.89
C ALA A 284 -1.49 9.91 4.32
N CYS A 285 -2.78 9.78 4.68
CA CYS A 285 -3.57 10.89 5.24
C CYS A 285 -2.91 11.50 6.49
N ALA A 286 -2.47 10.66 7.43
CA ALA A 286 -1.85 11.11 8.68
C ALA A 286 -0.52 11.86 8.46
N ILE A 287 0.28 11.45 7.48
CA ILE A 287 1.61 12.01 7.21
C ILE A 287 1.52 13.33 6.44
N PHE A 288 0.73 13.36 5.36
CA PHE A 288 0.73 14.48 4.42
C PHE A 288 -0.22 15.62 4.81
N ILE A 289 -1.26 15.35 5.61
CA ILE A 289 -2.24 16.37 5.99
C ILE A 289 -1.85 17.00 7.34
N ARG A 290 -1.28 18.21 7.31
CA ARG A 290 -0.73 18.92 8.48
C ARG A 290 -1.67 18.96 9.70
N PRO A 291 -2.98 19.33 9.57
CA PRO A 291 -3.92 19.28 10.69
C PRO A 291 -3.98 17.93 11.41
N PHE A 292 -3.96 16.83 10.67
CA PHE A 292 -3.98 15.48 11.24
C PHE A 292 -2.66 15.18 11.96
N ARG A 293 -1.52 15.55 11.35
CA ARG A 293 -0.20 15.37 11.98
C ARG A 293 -0.09 16.13 13.29
N THR A 294 -0.53 17.37 13.35
CA THR A 294 -0.51 18.20 14.56
C THR A 294 -1.40 17.59 15.65
N GLU A 295 -2.61 17.15 15.31
CA GLU A 295 -3.53 16.58 16.30
C GLU A 295 -3.11 15.18 16.76
N MET A 296 -2.50 14.40 15.87
CA MET A 296 -1.88 13.12 16.21
C MET A 296 -0.70 13.32 17.17
N ALA A 297 0.19 14.28 16.90
CA ALA A 297 1.29 14.64 17.78
C ALA A 297 0.78 15.09 19.17
N ARG A 298 -0.25 15.95 19.20
CA ARG A 298 -0.90 16.38 20.45
C ARG A 298 -1.50 15.21 21.22
N SER A 299 -2.18 14.29 20.53
CA SER A 299 -2.76 13.09 21.16
C SER A 299 -1.70 12.16 21.75
N LEU A 300 -0.54 12.02 21.08
CA LEU A 300 0.59 11.25 21.57
C LEU A 300 1.31 11.95 22.75
N GLN A 301 1.38 13.28 22.75
CA GLN A 301 1.96 14.05 23.86
C GLN A 301 1.06 14.04 25.11
N LEU A 302 -0.25 14.16 24.96
CA LEU A 302 -1.21 14.03 26.07
C LEU A 302 -1.09 12.67 26.76
N HIS A 303 -0.78 11.62 26.01
CA HIS A 303 -0.53 10.30 26.59
C HIS A 303 0.77 10.25 27.40
N LYS A 304 1.80 11.04 27.03
CA LYS A 304 3.02 11.18 27.85
C LYS A 304 2.75 11.91 29.16
N VAL A 305 1.93 12.97 29.14
CA VAL A 305 1.61 13.76 30.33
C VAL A 305 0.75 12.97 31.32
N MET A 306 -0.30 12.28 30.86
CA MET A 306 -1.14 11.44 31.73
C MET A 306 -0.40 10.25 32.36
N LYS A 307 0.74 9.83 31.80
CA LYS A 307 1.54 8.73 32.35
C LYS A 307 2.50 9.17 33.46
N ILE A 308 2.69 10.49 33.64
CA ILE A 308 3.57 11.06 34.68
C ILE A 308 2.79 11.32 35.98
N GLU A 309 1.46 11.39 35.93
CA GLU A 309 0.60 11.54 37.11
C GLU A 309 -0.04 10.20 37.54
N SER A 310 0.76 9.16 37.72
CA SER A 310 0.32 8.04 38.58
C SER A 310 0.59 8.43 40.05
N PRO A 311 -0.41 8.36 40.95
CA PRO A 311 -0.28 8.85 42.31
C PRO A 311 0.62 7.93 43.13
N GLN A 312 1.90 8.31 43.30
CA GLN A 312 2.66 7.87 44.47
C GLN A 312 2.35 8.84 45.61
N GLU A 313 1.61 8.29 46.57
CA GLU A 313 1.58 8.61 48.00
C GLU A 313 1.37 10.08 48.40
N LEU A 314 0.15 10.33 48.92
CA LEU A 314 -0.09 11.29 49.99
C LEU A 314 0.95 11.04 51.12
N ILE A 315 2.01 11.83 51.14
CA ILE A 315 2.81 12.03 52.35
C ILE A 315 2.46 13.41 52.91
N SER A 316 2.06 13.37 54.18
CA SER A 316 1.71 14.46 55.09
C SER A 316 2.60 15.70 54.95
N PRO A 317 2.04 16.92 55.14
CA PRO A 317 2.82 18.13 55.14
C PRO A 317 3.47 18.30 56.52
N ASP A 318 4.79 18.12 56.61
CA ASP A 318 5.56 18.90 57.60
C ASP A 318 7.01 19.14 57.15
N GLN A 319 7.33 20.44 57.09
CA GLN A 319 8.63 21.09 57.21
C GLN A 319 9.72 20.91 56.12
N THR A 320 9.81 21.96 55.28
CA THR A 320 11.03 22.73 54.96
C THR A 320 12.39 22.02 54.89
N LYS A 321 12.93 21.84 53.68
CA LYS A 321 14.20 22.43 53.21
C LYS A 321 14.51 21.99 51.78
N PHE A 322 14.81 22.97 50.92
CA PHE A 322 15.29 22.75 49.57
C PHE A 322 16.68 22.09 49.59
N HIS A 323 16.78 20.89 49.01
CA HIS A 323 18.04 20.34 48.49
C HIS A 323 17.83 19.89 47.05
N THR A 324 18.55 20.55 46.14
CA THR A 324 18.71 20.17 44.74
C THR A 324 19.52 18.86 44.65
N ILE A 325 18.91 17.80 44.11
CA ILE A 325 19.60 16.54 43.78
C ILE A 325 19.60 16.37 42.25
N PRO A 326 20.75 16.13 41.62
CA PRO A 326 20.82 15.89 40.18
C PRO A 326 20.38 14.46 39.85
N VAL A 327 19.34 14.31 39.03
CA VAL A 327 18.84 13.00 38.59
C VAL A 327 19.73 12.46 37.47
N ARG A 328 20.42 11.34 37.75
CA ARG A 328 21.24 10.58 36.80
C ARG A 328 20.33 9.72 35.92
N ILE A 329 20.22 10.07 34.64
CA ILE A 329 19.44 9.37 33.60
C ILE A 329 20.20 8.10 33.15
N GLY A 330 20.37 7.14 34.06
CA GLY A 330 21.19 5.93 33.82
C GLY A 330 20.43 4.61 33.69
N GLU A 331 19.27 4.44 34.34
CA GLU A 331 18.79 3.08 34.63
C GLU A 331 17.46 2.67 33.98
N VAL A 332 16.76 3.56 33.29
CA VAL A 332 15.44 3.24 32.69
C VAL A 332 15.54 2.44 31.37
N LYS A 333 16.74 2.24 30.82
CA LYS A 333 16.93 1.44 29.58
C LYS A 333 16.87 -0.07 29.79
N LYS A 334 16.98 -0.60 31.01
CA LYS A 334 17.04 -2.05 31.27
C LYS A 334 15.67 -2.73 31.40
N GLU A 335 14.63 -2.03 31.84
CA GLU A 335 13.30 -2.66 32.04
C GLU A 335 12.41 -2.67 30.78
N VAL A 336 12.61 -1.75 29.83
CA VAL A 336 11.83 -1.76 28.59
C VAL A 336 12.27 -2.89 27.65
N TRP A 337 13.50 -3.38 27.78
CA TRP A 337 14.01 -4.54 27.02
C TRP A 337 13.61 -5.91 27.62
N SER A 338 13.15 -5.98 28.87
CA SER A 338 12.66 -7.24 29.45
C SER A 338 11.22 -7.55 29.04
N ILE A 339 10.41 -6.52 28.76
CA ILE A 339 9.01 -6.66 28.37
C ILE A 339 8.86 -7.05 26.88
N ILE A 340 9.83 -6.72 26.02
CA ILE A 340 9.83 -7.13 24.61
C ILE A 340 10.39 -8.56 24.41
N ARG A 341 10.94 -9.20 25.46
CA ARG A 341 11.56 -10.54 25.36
C ARG A 341 10.63 -11.72 25.68
N PHE A 342 9.32 -11.53 25.87
CA PHE A 342 8.41 -12.64 26.21
C PHE A 342 7.24 -12.79 25.23
N ARG A 343 7.48 -13.50 24.11
CA ARG A 343 6.59 -14.53 23.51
C ARG A 343 7.14 -15.08 22.18
N MET A 344 8.33 -15.69 22.24
CA MET A 344 8.76 -16.73 21.29
C MET A 344 9.56 -17.75 22.10
N GLN A 345 8.84 -18.67 22.73
CA GLN A 345 9.45 -19.83 23.39
C GLN A 345 8.46 -21.00 23.34
N GLU A 346 8.27 -21.52 22.13
CA GLU A 346 7.81 -22.90 21.88
C GLU A 346 9.07 -23.75 21.70
N GLU A 347 9.62 -24.31 22.77
CA GLU A 347 10.59 -25.40 22.66
C GLU A 347 10.49 -26.27 23.91
N HIS A 348 9.53 -27.20 23.99
CA HIS A 348 9.66 -28.40 24.84
C HIS A 348 8.79 -29.60 24.42
N LEU A 349 8.04 -29.55 23.32
CA LEU A 349 7.33 -30.73 22.78
C LEU A 349 8.15 -31.58 21.78
N GLY A 350 9.43 -31.25 21.54
CA GLY A 350 10.24 -31.87 20.47
C GLY A 350 11.01 -33.15 20.82
N LEU A 351 11.19 -33.51 22.10
CA LEU A 351 12.13 -34.56 22.49
C LEU A 351 11.54 -35.98 22.64
N SER A 352 10.21 -36.12 22.66
CA SER A 352 9.56 -37.45 22.67
C SER A 352 9.41 -38.05 21.26
N TYR A 353 9.43 -37.20 20.21
CA TYR A 353 9.22 -37.64 18.81
C TYR A 353 10.48 -38.23 18.17
N ILE A 354 11.67 -37.90 18.67
CA ILE A 354 12.96 -38.27 18.03
C ILE A 354 13.28 -39.77 18.21
N SER A 355 12.74 -40.43 19.24
CA SER A 355 12.97 -41.86 19.47
C SER A 355 12.15 -42.77 18.54
N MET A 356 11.07 -42.26 17.94
CA MET A 356 10.25 -43.01 16.97
C MET A 356 10.74 -42.83 15.52
N MET A 357 11.64 -41.87 15.27
CA MET A 357 12.13 -41.49 13.94
C MET A 357 13.31 -42.33 13.43
N MET A 358 13.93 -43.18 14.25
CA MET A 358 15.13 -43.95 13.87
C MET A 358 14.84 -45.32 13.23
N ALA A 359 13.59 -45.62 12.85
CA ALA A 359 13.20 -46.92 12.27
C ALA A 359 12.61 -46.85 10.85
N PHE A 360 12.67 -45.71 10.14
CA PHE A 360 12.06 -45.59 8.82
C PHE A 360 13.00 -44.99 7.78
N GLU A 361 13.98 -45.77 7.33
CA GLU A 361 14.83 -45.43 6.19
C GLU A 361 14.14 -45.83 4.87
N GLN A 362 12.95 -45.28 4.60
CA GLN A 362 12.34 -45.38 3.27
C GLN A 362 12.91 -44.27 2.37
N ARG A 363 13.75 -44.65 1.40
CA ARG A 363 14.21 -43.74 0.34
C ARG A 363 13.05 -43.43 -0.61
N CYS A 364 12.54 -42.21 -0.57
CA CYS A 364 11.63 -41.69 -1.59
C CYS A 364 12.33 -41.63 -2.95
N THR A 365 11.61 -41.92 -4.03
CA THR A 365 12.11 -41.85 -5.40
C THR A 365 11.59 -40.59 -6.10
N ASN A 366 12.11 -40.29 -7.29
CA ASN A 366 11.65 -39.18 -8.14
C ASN A 366 11.52 -37.81 -7.44
N GLY A 367 12.40 -37.53 -6.47
CA GLY A 367 12.42 -36.25 -5.74
C GLY A 367 11.38 -36.11 -4.61
N GLY A 368 10.69 -37.20 -4.22
CA GLY A 368 9.80 -37.21 -3.06
C GLY A 368 10.51 -36.87 -1.74
N LYS A 369 9.80 -36.20 -0.83
CA LYS A 369 10.30 -35.90 0.52
C LYS A 369 9.60 -36.79 1.53
N ALA A 370 10.35 -37.44 2.41
CA ALA A 370 9.76 -38.29 3.43
C ALA A 370 8.87 -37.45 4.37
N ASN A 371 7.57 -37.77 4.45
CA ASN A 371 6.67 -37.14 5.41
C ASN A 371 6.64 -37.98 6.68
N LEU A 372 7.45 -37.54 7.64
CA LEU A 372 7.63 -38.19 8.93
C LEU A 372 6.34 -38.26 9.77
N THR A 373 5.37 -37.37 9.51
CA THR A 373 4.08 -37.35 10.23
C THR A 373 3.09 -38.38 9.67
N LYS A 374 3.18 -38.71 8.38
CA LYS A 374 2.21 -39.58 7.70
C LYS A 374 2.73 -40.98 7.39
N GLY A 375 4.05 -41.21 7.48
CA GLY A 375 4.66 -42.51 7.21
C GLY A 375 4.76 -42.88 5.72
N PHE A 376 4.62 -41.90 4.82
CA PHE A 376 4.78 -42.06 3.37
C PHE A 376 5.50 -40.85 2.76
N CYS A 377 5.92 -40.94 1.50
CA CYS A 377 6.59 -39.85 0.80
C CYS A 377 5.58 -38.79 0.31
N ASP A 378 5.86 -37.51 0.57
CA ASP A 378 5.21 -36.40 -0.12
C ASP A 378 5.80 -36.30 -1.54
N CYS A 379 5.00 -36.71 -2.52
CA CYS A 379 5.42 -36.77 -3.91
C CYS A 379 5.33 -35.42 -4.60
N PRO A 380 6.31 -35.08 -5.46
CA PRO A 380 6.20 -33.94 -6.33
C PRO A 380 5.05 -34.14 -7.34
N PRO A 381 4.57 -33.07 -7.98
CA PRO A 381 3.53 -33.15 -9.01
C PRO A 381 3.86 -34.23 -10.06
N PHE A 382 2.82 -34.92 -10.54
CA PHE A 382 2.91 -36.01 -11.53
C PHE A 382 3.60 -37.30 -11.05
N PHE A 383 3.87 -37.42 -9.75
CA PHE A 383 4.28 -38.68 -9.13
C PHE A 383 3.32 -39.10 -8.03
N THR A 384 3.14 -40.40 -7.87
CA THR A 384 2.26 -41.03 -6.89
C THR A 384 2.86 -42.36 -6.41
N GLY A 385 2.22 -43.02 -5.46
CA GLY A 385 2.72 -44.22 -4.79
C GLY A 385 3.37 -43.91 -3.45
N SER A 386 3.61 -44.97 -2.68
CA SER A 386 4.11 -44.85 -1.29
C SER A 386 5.49 -44.21 -1.19
N ARG A 387 6.28 -44.34 -2.27
CA ARG A 387 7.65 -43.85 -2.44
C ARG A 387 7.79 -42.98 -3.69
N CYS A 388 6.69 -42.47 -4.24
CA CYS A 388 6.66 -41.66 -5.47
C CYS A 388 7.20 -42.38 -6.72
N GLU A 389 7.06 -43.70 -6.72
CA GLU A 389 7.58 -44.62 -7.74
C GLU A 389 6.73 -44.65 -9.01
N MET A 390 5.47 -44.20 -8.94
CA MET A 390 4.57 -44.21 -10.09
C MET A 390 4.46 -42.80 -10.69
N VAL A 391 4.69 -42.69 -11.99
CA VAL A 391 4.32 -41.48 -12.75
C VAL A 391 2.80 -41.42 -12.92
N ASN A 392 2.25 -40.22 -12.89
CA ASN A 392 0.85 -39.93 -13.13
C ASN A 392 0.72 -38.95 -14.30
N CYS A 393 0.40 -39.47 -15.47
CA CYS A 393 0.24 -38.68 -16.69
C CYS A 393 -1.01 -37.80 -16.65
N ALA A 394 -0.85 -36.52 -17.01
CA ALA A 394 -1.95 -35.58 -17.16
C ALA A 394 -2.75 -35.84 -18.44
N ASN A 395 -3.92 -35.22 -18.53
CA ASN A 395 -4.74 -35.13 -19.75
C ASN A 395 -5.07 -36.49 -20.43
N GLY A 396 -5.05 -37.57 -19.66
CA GLY A 396 -5.35 -38.92 -20.16
C GLY A 396 -4.19 -39.59 -20.89
N GLY A 397 -2.95 -39.13 -20.69
CA GLY A 397 -1.76 -39.82 -21.14
C GLY A 397 -1.62 -41.21 -20.49
N ILE A 398 -0.89 -42.10 -21.15
CA ILE A 398 -0.70 -43.49 -20.72
C ILE A 398 0.71 -43.65 -20.15
N ASN A 399 0.82 -44.21 -18.95
CA ASN A 399 2.11 -44.55 -18.34
C ASN A 399 2.83 -45.59 -19.21
N LEU A 400 4.07 -45.30 -19.61
CA LEU A 400 4.89 -46.26 -20.33
C LEU A 400 5.34 -47.38 -19.37
N PRO A 401 5.24 -48.66 -19.75
CA PRO A 401 5.47 -49.78 -18.84
C PRO A 401 6.92 -49.88 -18.34
N ASP A 402 7.89 -49.35 -19.10
CA ASP A 402 9.33 -49.49 -18.83
C ASP A 402 10.06 -48.16 -18.58
N ALA A 403 9.33 -47.04 -18.56
CA ALA A 403 9.92 -45.70 -18.43
C ALA A 403 9.09 -44.83 -17.47
N ASN A 404 9.77 -44.03 -16.65
CA ASN A 404 9.15 -42.94 -15.87
C ASN A 404 8.67 -41.81 -16.81
N GLY A 405 7.83 -42.13 -17.79
CA GLY A 405 7.38 -41.20 -18.82
C GLY A 405 5.97 -41.51 -19.30
N CYS A 406 5.39 -40.52 -19.98
CA CYS A 406 4.00 -40.54 -20.43
C CYS A 406 3.89 -40.54 -21.96
N ASP A 407 2.94 -41.31 -22.49
CA ASP A 407 2.47 -41.16 -23.87
C ASP A 407 1.28 -40.21 -23.93
N CYS A 408 1.47 -39.04 -24.52
CA CYS A 408 0.54 -37.91 -24.49
C CYS A 408 -0.48 -37.85 -25.64
N GLY A 409 -0.35 -38.73 -26.64
CA GLY A 409 -1.14 -38.66 -27.85
C GLY A 409 -0.91 -37.38 -28.67
N LEU A 410 -1.85 -37.03 -29.56
CA LEU A 410 -1.68 -35.96 -30.55
C LEU A 410 -1.97 -34.54 -30.05
N ARG A 411 -2.71 -34.39 -28.94
CA ARG A 411 -3.25 -33.09 -28.48
C ARG A 411 -2.40 -32.43 -27.40
N TYR A 412 -1.69 -33.23 -26.61
CA TYR A 412 -0.93 -32.77 -25.46
C TYR A 412 0.55 -33.06 -25.66
N ASP A 413 1.40 -32.27 -25.01
CA ASP A 413 2.86 -32.35 -25.04
C ASP A 413 3.41 -32.19 -23.60
N GLY A 414 4.72 -32.36 -23.43
CA GLY A 414 5.41 -32.31 -22.14
C GLY A 414 5.74 -33.70 -21.57
N GLU A 415 6.60 -33.73 -20.54
CA GLU A 415 7.08 -34.98 -19.93
C GLU A 415 5.95 -35.77 -19.27
N PHE A 416 4.93 -35.07 -18.77
CA PHE A 416 3.75 -35.63 -18.13
C PHE A 416 2.45 -35.28 -18.86
N CYS A 417 2.53 -34.85 -20.13
CA CYS A 417 1.37 -34.46 -20.96
C CYS A 417 0.60 -33.25 -20.45
N GLU A 418 1.26 -32.36 -19.73
CA GLU A 418 0.66 -31.22 -19.06
C GLU A 418 0.40 -30.01 -19.98
N LEU A 419 1.02 -29.96 -21.16
CA LEU A 419 0.93 -28.84 -22.09
C LEU A 419 -0.11 -29.12 -23.19
N ASP A 420 -1.10 -28.23 -23.38
CA ASP A 420 -2.03 -28.31 -24.51
C ASP A 420 -1.45 -27.59 -25.73
N ARG A 421 -1.16 -28.34 -26.79
CA ARG A 421 -0.48 -27.84 -28.00
C ARG A 421 -1.28 -26.76 -28.75
N LEU A 422 -2.58 -26.65 -28.51
CA LEU A 422 -3.47 -25.73 -29.24
C LEU A 422 -3.66 -24.36 -28.57
N ARG A 423 -3.21 -24.16 -27.32
CA ARG A 423 -3.50 -22.93 -26.57
C ARG A 423 -2.52 -21.78 -26.85
N ASP A 424 -1.35 -22.06 -27.40
CA ASP A 424 -0.26 -21.08 -27.53
C ASP A 424 -0.45 -20.04 -28.65
N THR A 425 -1.27 -20.31 -29.67
CA THR A 425 -1.42 -19.38 -30.81
C THR A 425 -2.35 -18.19 -30.53
N SER A 426 -3.24 -18.27 -29.53
CA SER A 426 -4.19 -17.19 -29.20
C SER A 426 -3.66 -16.16 -28.20
N ILE A 427 -2.56 -16.47 -27.50
CA ILE A 427 -2.03 -15.65 -26.38
C ILE A 427 -1.27 -14.40 -26.88
N GLN A 428 -0.72 -14.42 -28.10
CA GLN A 428 0.04 -13.27 -28.62
C GLN A 428 -0.84 -12.07 -29.04
N ALA A 429 -2.12 -12.26 -29.35
CA ALA A 429 -2.97 -11.16 -29.81
C ALA A 429 -3.45 -10.24 -28.66
N GLY A 430 -3.80 -10.81 -27.50
CA GLY A 430 -4.37 -10.06 -26.37
C GLY A 430 -3.36 -9.14 -25.67
N GLY A 431 -2.11 -9.59 -25.50
CA GLY A 431 -1.05 -8.81 -24.87
C GLY A 431 -0.67 -7.55 -25.67
N VAL A 432 -0.69 -7.64 -27.00
CA VAL A 432 -0.39 -6.51 -27.90
C VAL A 432 -1.48 -5.44 -27.79
N VAL A 433 -2.76 -5.83 -27.70
CA VAL A 433 -3.87 -4.88 -27.57
C VAL A 433 -3.78 -4.09 -26.25
N ILE A 434 -3.43 -4.73 -25.14
CA ILE A 434 -3.27 -4.05 -23.85
C ILE A 434 -2.08 -3.07 -23.89
N LEU A 435 -0.95 -3.46 -24.46
CA LEU A 435 0.22 -2.57 -24.62
C LEU A 435 -0.07 -1.38 -25.56
N LEU A 436 -0.89 -1.58 -26.59
CA LEU A 436 -1.35 -0.51 -27.49
C LEU A 436 -2.30 0.46 -26.78
N ILE A 437 -3.22 -0.03 -25.94
CA ILE A 437 -4.11 0.83 -25.15
C ILE A 437 -3.30 1.65 -24.13
N ILE A 438 -2.33 1.04 -23.44
CA ILE A 438 -1.44 1.75 -22.52
C ILE A 438 -0.62 2.82 -23.26
N SER A 439 -0.04 2.47 -24.42
CA SER A 439 0.70 3.42 -25.26
C SER A 439 -0.18 4.57 -25.77
N LEU A 440 -1.43 4.28 -26.16
CA LEU A 440 -2.41 5.28 -26.59
C LEU A 440 -2.78 6.23 -25.44
N LEU A 441 -2.99 5.70 -24.23
CA LEU A 441 -3.26 6.51 -23.04
C LEU A 441 -2.07 7.42 -22.72
N ILE A 442 -0.84 6.90 -22.75
CA ILE A 442 0.39 7.71 -22.59
C ILE A 442 0.46 8.80 -23.66
N TYR A 443 0.17 8.46 -24.92
CA TYR A 443 0.15 9.42 -26.03
C TYR A 443 -0.91 10.51 -25.86
N LEU A 444 -2.13 10.16 -25.44
CA LEU A 444 -3.20 11.12 -25.18
C LEU A 444 -2.88 12.05 -24.01
N LEU A 445 -2.20 11.54 -22.98
CA LEU A 445 -1.68 12.35 -21.87
C LEU A 445 -0.60 13.32 -22.35
N TYR A 446 0.29 12.88 -23.24
CA TYR A 446 1.32 13.72 -23.84
C TYR A 446 0.73 14.82 -24.75
N ARG A 447 -0.25 14.45 -25.58
CA ARG A 447 -0.93 15.36 -26.51
C ARG A 447 -1.66 16.48 -25.77
N ASN A 448 -2.35 16.14 -24.67
CA ASN A 448 -3.03 17.14 -23.84
C ASN A 448 -2.06 18.10 -23.13
N LYS A 449 -0.80 17.70 -22.90
CA LYS A 449 0.23 18.60 -22.35
C LYS A 449 0.69 19.61 -23.42
N LEU A 450 0.70 19.20 -24.69
CA LEU A 450 1.13 20.03 -25.80
C LEU A 450 0.07 21.09 -26.19
N SER A 451 -1.21 20.72 -26.18
CA SER A 451 -2.31 21.67 -26.50
C SER A 451 -2.40 22.84 -25.52
N VAL A 452 -2.20 22.55 -24.23
CA VAL A 452 -2.17 23.58 -23.17
C VAL A 452 -0.95 24.51 -23.30
N LEU A 453 0.17 24.02 -23.83
CA LEU A 453 1.35 24.86 -24.09
C LEU A 453 1.14 25.75 -25.32
N THR A 454 0.47 25.26 -26.35
CA THR A 454 0.21 26.04 -27.58
C THR A 454 -0.84 27.14 -27.41
N GLU A 455 -1.91 26.90 -26.65
CA GLU A 455 -2.92 27.94 -26.41
C GLU A 455 -2.40 29.06 -25.50
N SER A 456 -1.51 28.74 -24.55
CA SER A 456 -0.89 29.76 -23.69
C SER A 456 0.08 30.69 -24.44
N CYS A 457 0.54 30.33 -25.64
CA CYS A 457 1.38 31.19 -26.48
C CYS A 457 0.56 32.04 -27.46
N ALA A 458 -0.57 31.50 -27.95
CA ALA A 458 -1.40 32.21 -28.93
C ALA A 458 -2.20 33.38 -28.31
N GLU A 459 -2.69 33.23 -27.07
CA GLU A 459 -3.58 34.22 -26.47
C GLU A 459 -2.84 35.48 -25.95
N LYS A 460 -1.51 35.45 -25.88
CA LYS A 460 -0.71 36.58 -25.40
C LYS A 460 -0.16 37.50 -26.48
N GLY A 461 -0.30 37.20 -27.77
CA GLY A 461 0.20 38.07 -28.84
C GLY A 461 1.67 38.50 -28.64
N LEU A 462 2.47 37.66 -27.97
CA LEU A 462 3.89 37.91 -27.77
C LEU A 462 4.63 37.08 -28.81
N ASP A 463 5.18 37.78 -29.80
CA ASP A 463 6.29 37.26 -30.57
C ASP A 463 7.31 36.67 -29.60
N CYS A 464 7.62 35.39 -29.78
CA CYS A 464 8.70 34.72 -29.07
C CYS A 464 10.03 35.26 -29.60
N ILE A 465 10.33 36.51 -29.26
CA ILE A 465 11.64 37.13 -29.46
C ILE A 465 12.54 36.61 -28.34
N TRP A 466 13.64 36.06 -28.81
CA TRP A 466 14.76 35.56 -28.04
C TRP A 466 15.23 36.53 -26.96
N MET A 467 15.80 35.94 -25.91
CA MET A 467 16.61 36.57 -24.88
C MET A 467 17.37 37.79 -25.40
N ASN A 468 17.08 38.96 -24.84
CA ASN A 468 18.13 39.92 -24.59
C ASN A 468 17.89 40.62 -23.26
N GLU A 469 18.88 40.42 -22.42
CA GLU A 469 19.13 40.97 -21.10
C GLU A 469 19.49 42.44 -21.26
N GLN A 470 18.66 43.36 -20.76
CA GLN A 470 19.09 44.70 -20.33
C GLN A 470 18.19 45.17 -19.19
N GLU A 471 18.75 45.08 -17.99
CA GLU A 471 19.03 46.23 -17.13
C GLU A 471 18.13 47.47 -17.36
N ASN A 472 17.21 47.74 -16.43
CA ASN A 472 16.95 49.12 -16.07
C ASN A 472 16.45 49.27 -14.63
N ASP A 473 17.27 50.03 -13.93
CA ASP A 473 17.15 50.54 -12.58
C ASP A 473 16.12 51.69 -12.53
N GLY A 474 15.37 51.87 -11.43
CA GLY A 474 14.59 53.10 -11.27
C GLY A 474 13.38 53.13 -10.33
N LYS A 475 13.66 53.30 -9.03
CA LYS A 475 13.06 54.30 -8.11
C LYS A 475 11.54 54.30 -7.78
N ARG A 476 11.29 54.05 -6.47
CA ARG A 476 10.83 55.01 -5.42
C ARG A 476 9.42 54.83 -4.81
N ASN A 477 9.43 54.60 -3.48
CA ASN A 477 8.52 54.97 -2.36
C ASN A 477 7.00 54.63 -2.45
N ASP A 478 6.25 54.27 -1.41
CA ASP A 478 6.16 54.81 -0.04
C ASP A 478 5.78 53.73 1.02
N GLU A 479 6.21 53.99 2.26
CA GLU A 479 5.93 53.24 3.50
C GLU A 479 4.48 53.42 3.99
N HIS A 480 3.86 52.31 4.40
CA HIS A 480 2.78 52.32 5.39
C HIS A 480 3.08 51.23 6.45
N ILE A 481 3.56 51.68 7.61
CA ILE A 481 3.77 50.85 8.80
C ILE A 481 2.39 50.61 9.44
N LEU A 482 1.88 49.37 9.34
CA LEU A 482 0.81 48.86 10.20
C LEU A 482 1.46 48.00 11.29
N ASN A 483 1.18 48.31 12.55
CA ASN A 483 1.62 47.49 13.68
C ASN A 483 1.04 46.07 13.58
N PRO A 484 1.85 45.01 13.65
CA PRO A 484 1.36 43.65 13.65
C PRO A 484 0.63 43.31 14.97
N SER A 485 -0.36 42.42 14.88
CA SER A 485 -1.14 41.97 16.02
C SER A 485 -0.30 41.06 16.93
N LEU A 486 -0.67 40.92 18.21
CA LEU A 486 0.08 40.15 19.20
C LEU A 486 0.25 38.65 18.82
N ASP A 487 -0.59 38.12 17.92
CA ASP A 487 -0.47 36.76 17.38
C ASP A 487 0.62 36.65 16.30
N ASP A 488 0.94 37.73 15.59
CA ASP A 488 2.01 37.79 14.58
C ASP A 488 3.40 37.90 15.25
N LEU A 489 3.48 38.47 16.46
CA LEU A 489 4.73 38.56 17.23
C LEU A 489 5.21 37.20 17.74
N ALA A 490 4.29 36.25 17.99
CA ALA A 490 4.64 34.90 18.43
C ALA A 490 5.32 34.09 17.31
N GLU A 491 4.96 34.33 16.05
CA GLU A 491 5.56 33.65 14.88
C GLU A 491 6.94 34.24 14.52
N ILE A 492 7.15 35.55 14.73
CA ILE A 492 8.47 36.19 14.59
C ILE A 492 9.47 35.69 15.64
N ILE A 493 9.02 35.47 16.88
CA ILE A 493 9.89 34.94 17.95
C ILE A 493 10.26 33.46 17.70
N GLU A 494 9.39 32.65 17.09
CA GLU A 494 9.73 31.28 16.68
C GLU A 494 10.73 31.26 15.51
N GLU A 495 10.58 32.14 14.50
CA GLU A 495 11.52 32.23 13.38
C GLU A 495 12.90 32.78 13.81
N GLU A 496 12.96 33.74 14.75
CA GLU A 496 14.22 34.27 15.28
C GLU A 496 14.95 33.25 16.18
N MET A 497 14.23 32.34 16.85
CA MET A 497 14.81 31.22 17.58
C MET A 497 15.39 30.13 16.66
N GLU A 498 14.76 29.83 15.51
CA GLU A 498 15.31 28.88 14.52
C GLU A 498 16.52 29.47 13.76
N MET A 499 16.52 30.79 13.50
CA MET A 499 17.64 31.45 12.83
C MET A 499 18.88 31.52 13.74
N ASN A 500 18.70 31.84 15.03
CA ASN A 500 19.79 31.82 16.01
C ASN A 500 20.34 30.42 16.28
N LEU A 501 19.52 29.36 16.14
CA LEU A 501 20.00 27.97 16.23
C LEU A 501 20.89 27.59 15.03
N ASN A 502 20.62 28.14 13.84
CA ASN A 502 21.42 27.90 12.64
C ASN A 502 22.70 28.74 12.61
N VAL A 503 22.67 29.99 13.10
CA VAL A 503 23.87 30.83 13.25
C VAL A 503 24.86 30.21 14.23
N LYS A 504 24.37 29.66 15.36
CA LYS A 504 25.22 28.96 16.34
C LYS A 504 25.78 27.62 15.82
N LYS A 505 25.14 27.04 14.81
CA LYS A 505 25.59 25.81 14.13
C LYS A 505 26.63 26.10 13.03
N SER A 506 26.63 27.31 12.46
CA SER A 506 27.66 27.80 11.54
C SER A 506 28.91 28.32 12.24
N GLU A 507 28.81 28.87 13.46
CA GLU A 507 29.98 29.24 14.27
C GLU A 507 30.76 28.03 14.84
N LEU A 508 30.13 26.86 14.92
CA LEU A 508 30.76 25.61 15.35
C LEU A 508 31.46 24.82 14.22
N ARG A 509 31.64 25.41 13.02
CA ARG A 509 32.31 24.77 11.86
C ARG A 509 33.46 25.57 11.25
N LEU A 510 34.06 26.50 11.98
CA LEU A 510 35.35 27.11 11.60
C LEU A 510 36.31 27.07 12.79
N SER A 511 37.05 25.96 12.91
CA SER A 511 38.38 25.96 13.52
C SER A 511 39.12 24.67 13.14
N PRO A 512 40.14 24.76 12.29
CA PRO A 512 41.28 23.84 12.37
C PRO A 512 42.58 24.63 12.64
N GLU A 513 43.47 23.96 13.38
CA GLU A 513 44.87 24.32 13.69
C GLU A 513 45.14 25.36 14.79
N LEU A 514 45.47 24.86 15.99
CA LEU A 514 46.80 25.07 16.60
C LEU A 514 46.95 24.21 17.86
N LEU A 515 47.79 23.17 17.82
CA LEU A 515 48.49 22.65 19.00
C LEU A 515 49.74 21.89 18.54
N MET A 516 50.84 22.63 18.49
CA MET A 516 52.20 22.14 18.47
C MET A 516 52.60 21.71 19.88
N ILE A 517 53.11 20.49 20.02
CA ILE A 517 54.05 20.09 21.09
C ILE A 517 55.20 19.36 20.39
N ASP A 518 56.40 19.86 20.66
CA ASP A 518 57.73 19.35 20.31
C ASP A 518 57.96 17.90 20.73
N ASP A 519 58.68 17.12 19.91
CA ASP A 519 60.00 16.60 20.31
C ASP A 519 60.80 15.96 19.15
N ASP A 520 62.05 16.38 19.04
CA ASP A 520 63.27 15.60 18.73
C ASP A 520 63.45 14.90 17.35
N LYS A 521 64.26 15.50 16.44
CA LYS A 521 65.63 15.04 16.08
C LYS A 521 66.18 15.55 14.73
N ARG A 522 67.41 16.06 14.83
CA ARG A 522 68.60 15.89 13.95
C ARG A 522 68.61 16.33 12.47
N ASP A 523 69.56 17.24 12.27
CA ASP A 523 70.69 17.18 11.34
C ASP A 523 70.60 17.87 9.96
N ARG A 524 71.49 18.87 9.87
CA ARG A 524 72.38 19.26 8.76
C ARG A 524 71.91 20.23 7.67
N GLU A 525 72.54 21.40 7.78
CA GLU A 525 73.37 22.04 6.75
C GLU A 525 72.70 22.64 5.50
N SER A 526 72.76 23.97 5.48
CA SER A 526 73.54 24.77 4.51
C SER A 526 72.80 25.51 3.38
N HIS A 527 73.34 26.72 3.14
CA HIS A 527 73.19 27.60 1.97
C HIS A 527 71.87 28.37 1.81
N SER A 528 71.81 29.65 2.20
CA SER A 528 72.35 30.86 1.55
C SER A 528 71.44 31.46 0.48
N SER A 529 70.92 32.65 0.86
CA SER A 529 71.05 33.91 0.14
C SER A 529 70.11 34.26 -1.03
N LEU A 530 69.80 35.58 -1.05
CA LEU A 530 69.31 36.43 -2.14
C LEU A 530 67.83 36.26 -2.56
N LEU A 531 67.07 37.27 -2.99
CA LEU A 531 67.05 38.75 -2.92
C LEU A 531 65.87 39.15 -3.83
N ARG A 532 65.17 40.26 -3.51
CA ARG A 532 64.41 41.15 -4.42
C ARG A 532 63.10 40.62 -5.06
N VAL A 533 61.97 41.26 -4.77
CA VAL A 533 61.36 42.44 -5.48
C VAL A 533 60.76 42.03 -6.83
N ASP A 534 59.43 41.89 -6.89
CA ASP A 534 58.50 42.94 -7.33
C ASP A 534 57.14 42.77 -6.64
#